data_AF-A0A6G6YVZ0-F1
#
_entry.id   AF-A0A6G6YVZ0-F1
#
_cell.length_a   1.000
_cell.length_b   1.000
_cell.length_c   1.000
_cell.angle_alpha   90.00
_cell.angle_beta   90.00
_cell.angle_gamma   90.00
#
_symmetry.space_group_name_H-M   'P 1'
#
loop_
_entity.id
_entity.type
_entity.pdbx_description
1 polymer ?
#
loop_
_entity_poly.entity_id
_entity_poly.type
_entity_poly.pdbx_seq_one_letter_code
_entity_poly.pdbx_strand_id
1 'polypeptide(L)'
;MRRQDAEAKAEIEGGLLAGLGRAPTMADRLAVEQIAALTVLARVLERRGKLQEAGQVRDQIVRAQRTNGLKPQPIEPAKPVDPMQALRDYAARQSEPTP
;
A
#
# COMPACT_ATOMS: atom_id res chain seq x y z
N MET A 1 9.68 -8.66 -12.59
CA MET A 1 8.45 -8.32 -11.85
C MET A 1 8.26 -9.16 -10.58
N ARG A 2 8.32 -10.51 -10.62
CA ARG A 2 8.11 -11.37 -9.42
C ARG A 2 9.03 -11.08 -8.21
N ARG A 3 10.28 -10.63 -8.44
CA ARG A 3 11.23 -10.34 -7.36
C ARG A 3 10.86 -9.08 -6.56
N GLN A 4 10.50 -7.99 -7.26
CA GLN A 4 9.99 -6.76 -6.64
C GLN A 4 8.69 -6.99 -5.86
N ASP A 5 7.79 -7.81 -6.40
CA ASP A 5 6.54 -8.14 -5.71
C ASP A 5 6.78 -8.97 -4.43
N ALA A 6 7.79 -9.84 -4.43
CA ALA A 6 8.20 -10.60 -3.24
C ALA A 6 8.90 -9.73 -2.19
N GLU A 7 9.75 -8.80 -2.61
CA GLU A 7 10.39 -7.80 -1.73
C GLU A 7 9.33 -6.89 -1.09
N ALA A 8 8.39 -6.39 -1.89
CA ALA A 8 7.26 -5.59 -1.39
C ALA A 8 6.38 -6.38 -0.40
N LYS A 9 6.16 -7.68 -0.64
CA LYS A 9 5.44 -8.54 0.31
C LYS A 9 6.18 -8.61 1.65
N ALA A 10 7.48 -8.90 1.62
CA ALA A 10 8.30 -9.03 2.83
C ALA A 10 8.37 -7.73 3.64
N GLU A 11 8.44 -6.57 2.97
CA GLU A 11 8.39 -5.26 3.60
C GLU A 11 7.06 -5.02 4.34
N ILE A 12 5.94 -5.35 3.69
CA ILE A 12 4.60 -5.24 4.29
C ILE A 12 4.47 -6.18 5.49
N GLU A 13 4.94 -7.43 5.38
CA GLU A 13 4.93 -8.40 6.47
C GLU A 13 5.72 -7.91 7.68
N GLY A 14 6.95 -7.43 7.46
CA GLY A 14 7.80 -6.88 8.51
C GLY A 14 7.16 -5.70 9.22
N GLY A 15 6.56 -4.79 8.46
CA GLY A 15 5.84 -3.64 9.02
C GLY A 15 4.64 -4.05 9.87
N LEU A 16 3.81 -4.99 9.40
CA LEU A 16 2.62 -5.42 10.14
C LEU A 16 2.99 -6.17 11.42
N LEU A 17 4.02 -7.03 11.37
CA LEU A 17 4.52 -7.72 12.56
C LEU A 17 5.13 -6.76 13.59
N ALA A 18 5.90 -5.77 13.14
CA ALA A 18 6.46 -4.75 14.02
C ALA A 18 5.38 -3.89 14.70
N GLY A 19 4.27 -3.62 13.99
CA GLY A 19 3.14 -2.83 14.50
C GLY A 19 2.27 -3.52 15.55
N LEU A 20 2.47 -4.82 15.82
CA LEU A 20 1.66 -5.58 16.79
C LEU A 20 1.89 -5.16 18.25
N GLY A 21 3.08 -4.63 18.59
CA GLY A 21 3.44 -4.27 19.97
C GLY A 21 3.48 -5.45 20.95
N ARG A 22 3.43 -6.69 20.44
CA ARG A 22 3.52 -7.95 21.19
C ARG A 22 4.20 -9.02 20.35
N ALA A 23 4.60 -10.12 21.00
CA ALA A 23 5.10 -11.29 20.27
C ALA A 23 4.02 -11.85 19.32
N PRO A 24 4.33 -12.06 18.03
CA PRO A 24 3.38 -12.56 17.07
C PRO A 24 3.11 -14.06 17.29
N THR A 25 1.83 -14.40 17.42
CA THR A 25 1.33 -15.78 17.44
C THR A 25 1.33 -16.37 16.03
N MET A 26 1.10 -17.68 15.90
CA MET A 26 0.91 -18.31 14.59
C MET A 26 -0.27 -17.72 13.82
N ALA A 27 -1.37 -17.37 14.51
CA ALA A 27 -2.52 -16.73 13.89
C ALA A 27 -2.16 -15.35 13.30
N ASP A 28 -1.34 -14.56 14.03
CA ASP A 28 -0.90 -13.26 13.53
C ASP A 28 -0.03 -13.39 12.29
N ARG A 29 0.89 -14.35 12.28
CA ARG A 29 1.77 -14.58 11.13
C ARG A 29 0.98 -14.97 9.88
N LEU A 30 0.00 -15.86 10.04
CA LEU A 30 -0.88 -16.26 8.94
C LEU A 30 -1.72 -15.08 8.43
N ALA A 31 -2.28 -14.28 9.34
CA ALA A 31 -3.05 -13.10 8.98
C ALA A 31 -2.19 -12.06 8.24
N VAL A 32 -0.97 -11.82 8.71
CA VAL A 32 -0.02 -10.89 8.09
C VAL A 32 0.39 -11.37 6.70
N GLU A 33 0.71 -12.66 6.54
CA GLU A 33 1.02 -13.24 5.24
C GLU A 33 -0.12 -13.06 4.24
N GLN A 34 -1.35 -13.34 4.68
CA GLN A 34 -2.55 -13.17 3.85
C GLN A 34 -2.74 -11.71 3.44
N ILE A 35 -2.62 -10.78 4.38
CA ILE A 35 -2.77 -9.33 4.13
C ILE A 35 -1.70 -8.84 3.16
N ALA A 36 -0.44 -9.26 3.34
CA ALA A 36 0.66 -8.87 2.46
C ALA A 36 0.44 -9.39 1.03
N ALA A 37 0.02 -10.65 0.88
CA ALA A 37 -0.30 -11.23 -0.43
C ALA A 37 -1.45 -10.48 -1.13
N LEU A 38 -2.53 -10.17 -0.41
CA LEU A 38 -3.66 -9.39 -0.94
C LEU A 38 -3.24 -7.97 -1.32
N THR A 39 -2.36 -7.34 -0.55
CA THR A 39 -1.86 -5.98 -0.84
C THR A 39 -1.06 -5.95 -2.14
N VAL A 40 -0.19 -6.94 -2.36
CA VAL A 40 0.54 -7.09 -3.62
C VAL A 40 -0.42 -7.34 -4.78
N LEU A 41 -1.44 -8.19 -4.60
CA LEU A 41 -2.46 -8.45 -5.62
C LEU A 41 -3.22 -7.18 -5.99
N ALA A 42 -3.66 -6.38 -5.02
CA ALA A 42 -4.35 -5.11 -5.27
C ALA A 42 -3.48 -4.17 -6.12
N ARG A 43 -2.19 -4.03 -5.77
CA ARG A 43 -1.23 -3.22 -6.55
C ARG A 43 -1.05 -3.75 -7.97
N VAL A 44 -0.99 -5.06 -8.17
CA VAL A 44 -0.91 -5.67 -9.51
C VAL A 44 -2.16 -5.36 -10.32
N LEU A 45 -3.35 -5.47 -9.72
CA LEU A 45 -4.62 -5.16 -10.37
C LEU A 45 -4.72 -3.69 -10.76
N GLU A 46 -4.27 -2.77 -9.88
CA GLU A 46 -4.19 -1.33 -10.17
C GLU A 46 -3.28 -1.04 -11.35
N ARG A 47 -2.06 -1.61 -11.38
CA ARG A 47 -1.13 -1.47 -12.51
C ARG A 47 -1.68 -2.00 -13.83
N ARG A 48 -2.63 -2.94 -13.76
CA ARG A 48 -3.32 -3.53 -14.92
C ARG A 48 -4.61 -2.79 -15.29
N GLY A 49 -4.95 -1.68 -14.62
CA GLY A 49 -6.17 -0.91 -14.87
C GLY A 49 -7.45 -1.58 -14.34
N LYS A 50 -7.34 -2.68 -13.59
CA LYS A 50 -8.48 -3.43 -13.02
C LYS A 50 -8.91 -2.81 -11.68
N LEU A 51 -9.33 -1.56 -11.71
CA LEU A 51 -9.59 -0.76 -10.49
C LEU A 51 -10.74 -1.32 -9.63
N GLN A 52 -11.77 -1.89 -10.25
CA GLN A 52 -12.90 -2.49 -9.51
C GLN A 52 -12.48 -3.76 -8.76
N GLU A 53 -11.73 -4.66 -9.41
CA GLU A 53 -11.17 -5.86 -8.76
C GLU A 53 -10.19 -5.46 -7.64
N ALA A 54 -9.35 -4.45 -7.87
CA ALA A 54 -8.46 -3.93 -6.85
C ALA A 54 -9.21 -3.38 -5.62
N GLY A 55 -10.33 -2.67 -5.84
CA GLY A 55 -11.21 -2.18 -4.77
C GLY A 55 -11.77 -3.32 -3.92
N GLN A 56 -12.25 -4.39 -4.56
CA GLN A 56 -12.74 -5.58 -3.85
C GLN A 56 -11.65 -6.25 -3.00
N VAL A 57 -10.42 -6.33 -3.52
CA VAL A 57 -9.27 -6.86 -2.77
C VAL A 57 -8.91 -5.94 -1.59
N ARG A 58 -8.96 -4.62 -1.77
CA ARG A 58 -8.75 -3.67 -0.66
C ARG A 58 -9.80 -3.83 0.44
N ASP A 59 -11.05 -4.07 0.09
CA ASP A 59 -12.10 -4.36 1.09
C ASP A 59 -11.81 -5.65 1.87
N GLN A 60 -11.26 -6.68 1.21
CA GLN A 60 -10.83 -7.91 1.88
C GLN A 60 -9.68 -7.65 2.85
N ILE A 61 -8.71 -6.81 2.48
CA ILE A 61 -7.61 -6.40 3.36
C ILE A 61 -8.15 -5.72 4.61
N VAL A 62 -9.07 -4.76 4.47
CA VAL A 62 -9.66 -4.05 5.60
C VAL A 62 -10.41 -5.00 6.53
N ARG A 63 -11.17 -5.96 5.98
CA ARG A 63 -11.85 -6.99 6.77
C ARG A 63 -10.84 -7.85 7.53
N ALA A 64 -9.81 -8.35 6.86
CA ALA A 64 -8.77 -9.18 7.47
C ALA A 64 -8.01 -8.44 8.59
N GLN A 65 -7.70 -7.16 8.38
CA GLN A 65 -7.06 -6.32 9.39
C GLN A 65 -7.93 -6.15 10.64
N ARG A 66 -9.21 -5.82 10.47
CA ARG A 66 -10.16 -5.67 11.59
C ARG A 66 -10.34 -6.96 12.37
N THR A 67 -10.51 -8.09 11.69
CA THR A 67 -10.69 -9.40 12.34
C THR A 67 -9.49 -9.78 13.21
N ASN A 68 -8.27 -9.42 12.78
CA ASN A 68 -7.05 -9.81 13.47
C ASN A 68 -6.51 -8.74 14.44
N GLY A 69 -7.25 -7.64 14.65
CA GLY A 69 -6.78 -6.53 15.47
C GLY A 69 -5.50 -5.87 14.94
N LEU A 70 -5.14 -6.15 13.69
CA LEU A 70 -4.03 -5.53 12.99
C LEU A 70 -4.49 -4.11 12.66
N LYS A 71 -3.99 -3.13 13.42
CA LYS A 71 -4.23 -1.74 13.07
C LYS A 71 -3.67 -1.51 11.67
N PRO A 72 -4.43 -0.90 10.74
CA PRO A 72 -3.80 -0.39 9.54
C PRO A 72 -2.66 0.50 10.03
N GLN A 73 -1.43 0.22 9.60
CA GLN A 73 -0.45 1.29 9.65
C GLN A 73 -1.11 2.46 8.94
N PRO A 74 -1.12 3.66 9.54
CA PRO A 74 -1.42 4.84 8.76
C PRO A 74 -0.56 4.70 7.51
N ILE A 75 -1.20 4.61 6.34
CA ILE A 75 -0.54 5.10 5.15
C ILE A 75 -0.35 6.55 5.56
N GLU A 76 0.83 6.90 6.07
CA GLU A 76 1.17 8.30 6.21
C GLU A 76 0.76 8.89 4.87
N PRO A 77 -0.19 9.84 4.83
CA PRO A 77 -0.52 10.48 3.57
C PRO A 77 0.83 10.90 3.02
N ALA A 78 1.20 10.36 1.85
CA ALA A 78 2.42 10.74 1.17
C ALA A 78 2.48 12.25 1.32
N LYS A 79 3.50 12.73 2.06
CA LYS A 79 3.57 14.07 2.68
C LYS A 79 2.67 15.04 1.94
N PRO A 80 1.74 15.76 2.60
CA PRO A 80 0.81 16.66 1.91
C PRO A 80 1.60 17.46 0.89
N VAL A 81 1.47 17.07 -0.38
CA VAL A 81 2.10 17.77 -1.48
C VAL A 81 1.36 19.08 -1.44
N ASP A 82 2.05 20.14 -1.02
CA ASP A 82 1.46 21.47 -1.00
C ASP A 82 0.81 21.67 -2.37
N PRO A 83 -0.54 21.74 -2.47
CA PRO A 83 -1.21 21.77 -3.75
C PRO A 83 -0.77 22.99 -4.56
N MET A 84 -0.31 24.05 -3.88
CA MET A 84 0.28 25.21 -4.52
C MET A 84 1.63 24.90 -5.18
N GLN A 85 2.40 23.99 -4.61
CA GLN A 85 3.71 23.59 -5.14
C GLN A 85 3.55 22.72 -6.39
N ALA A 86 2.59 21.80 -6.40
CA ALA A 86 2.24 21.02 -7.60
C ALA A 86 1.75 21.91 -8.76
N LEU A 87 0.97 22.96 -8.45
CA LEU A 87 0.52 23.93 -9.45
C LEU A 87 1.65 24.80 -9.99
N ARG A 88 2.61 25.21 -9.15
CA ARG A 88 3.80 25.96 -9.59
C ARG A 88 4.69 25.11 -10.50
N ASP A 89 4.92 23.86 -10.16
CA ASP A 89 5.75 22.95 -10.98
C ASP A 89 5.10 22.67 -12.33
N TYR A 90 3.77 22.57 -12.38
CA TYR A 90 3.02 22.43 -13.63
C TYR A 90 3.11 23.70 -14.50
N ALA A 91 2.95 24.89 -13.89
CA ALA A 91 3.09 26.17 -14.59
C ALA A 91 4.52 26.38 -15.12
N ALA A 92 5.53 26.02 -14.34
CA ALA A 92 6.93 26.10 -14.74
C ALA A 92 7.23 25.23 -15.96
N ARG A 93 6.70 24.00 -15.99
CA ARG A 93 6.82 23.09 -17.15
C ARG A 93 6.09 23.57 -18.40
N GLN A 94 5.03 24.37 -18.25
CA GLN A 94 4.34 24.98 -19.40
C GLN A 94 5.03 26.27 -19.90
N SER A 95 5.92 26.86 -19.09
CA SER A 95 6.64 28.09 -19.44
C SER A 95 8.02 27.85 -20.06
N GLU A 96 8.47 26.60 -20.20
CA GLU A 96 9.68 26.31 -20.96
C GLU A 96 9.38 26.51 -22.46
N PRO A 97 10.01 27.49 -23.14
CA PRO A 97 9.91 27.60 -24.59
C PRO A 97 10.65 26.41 -25.20
N THR A 98 9.93 25.61 -25.97
CA THR A 98 10.48 24.56 -26.82
C THR A 98 11.65 25.12 -27.64
N PRO A 99 12.86 24.51 -27.63
CA PRO A 99 13.95 24.91 -28.52
C PRO A 99 13.61 24.68 -29.99
#